data_AF-A0A9D9L622-F1
#
_entry.id   AF-A0A9D9L622-F1
#
_cell.length_a   1.000
_cell.length_b   1.000
_cell.length_c   1.000
_cell.angle_alpha   90.00
_cell.angle_beta   90.00
_cell.angle_gamma   90.00
#
_symmetry.space_group_name_H-M   'P 1'
#
loop_
_entity.id
_entity.type
_entity.pdbx_description
1 polymer ?
#
loop_
_entity_poly.entity_id
_entity_poly.type
_entity_poly.pdbx_seq_one_letter_code
_entity_poly.pdbx_strand_id
1 'polypeptide(L)'
;MKKIKNRLLCVCAIVSVMILTYVLPLFGVQTAPVYVSAVSTDYPVQLMNIVSAENDGIVLSETGTADSSPLAAAELGGSLSCSWRFDYVGTDQNGAFFKICSAESGR
;
A
#
# COMPACT_ATOMS: atom_id res chain seq x y z
N MET A 1 -1.07 17.39 56.32
CA MET A 1 -1.39 16.02 55.85
C MET A 1 -2.20 15.96 54.55
N LYS A 2 -3.23 16.82 54.34
CA LYS A 2 -4.09 16.80 53.13
C LYS A 2 -3.33 17.05 51.81
N LYS A 3 -2.37 17.98 51.79
CA LYS A 3 -1.51 18.27 50.62
C LYS A 3 -0.61 17.09 50.21
N ILE A 4 -0.13 16.30 51.17
CA ILE A 4 0.74 15.14 50.90
C ILE A 4 -0.10 13.98 50.33
N LYS A 5 -1.31 13.75 50.86
CA LYS A 5 -2.25 12.75 50.32
C LYS A 5 -2.63 13.05 48.87
N ASN A 6 -2.92 14.31 48.53
CA ASN A 6 -3.27 14.69 47.15
C ASN A 6 -2.09 14.52 46.19
N ARG A 7 -0.85 14.81 46.62
CA ARG A 7 0.35 14.58 45.81
C ARG A 7 0.61 13.10 45.57
N LEU A 8 0.44 12.26 46.59
CA LEU A 8 0.55 10.81 46.45
C LEU A 8 -0.48 10.24 45.48
N LEU A 9 -1.72 10.73 45.55
CA LEU A 9 -2.81 10.29 44.68
C LEU A 9 -2.57 10.68 43.22
N CYS A 10 -2.03 11.88 42.95
CA CYS A 10 -1.60 12.29 41.61
C CYS A 10 -0.46 11.42 41.07
N VAL A 11 0.53 11.07 41.89
CA VAL A 11 1.64 10.20 41.47
C VAL A 11 1.12 8.81 41.09
N CYS A 12 0.24 8.22 41.91
CA CYS A 12 -0.38 6.94 41.60
C CYS A 12 -1.19 6.99 40.29
N ALA A 13 -1.95 8.06 40.06
CA ALA A 13 -2.72 8.24 38.83
C ALA A 13 -1.82 8.29 37.59
N ILE A 14 -0.70 9.03 37.66
CA ILE A 14 0.25 9.13 36.55
C ILE A 14 0.89 7.77 36.24
N VAL A 15 1.31 7.04 37.28
CA VAL A 15 1.90 5.70 37.11
C VAL A 15 0.91 4.74 36.48
N SER A 16 -0.36 4.74 36.90
CA SER A 16 -1.40 3.90 36.31
C SER A 16 -1.64 4.22 34.83
N VAL A 17 -1.61 5.50 34.43
CA VAL A 17 -1.75 5.91 33.03
C VAL A 17 -0.54 5.44 32.20
N MET A 18 0.68 5.55 32.72
CA MET A 18 1.88 5.09 32.03
C MET A 18 1.91 3.56 31.84
N ILE A 19 1.41 2.81 32.82
CA ILE A 19 1.27 1.35 32.68
C ILE A 19 0.23 1.02 31.62
N LEU A 20 -0.91 1.71 31.62
CA LEU A 20 -1.97 1.47 30.63
C LEU A 20 -1.49 1.73 29.20
N THR A 21 -0.74 2.81 28.96
CA THR A 21 -0.17 3.10 27.64
C THR A 21 0.88 2.08 27.20
N TYR A 22 1.63 1.50 28.13
CA TYR A 22 2.60 0.44 27.83
C TYR A 22 1.95 -0.91 27.49
N VAL A 23 0.78 -1.19 28.06
CA VAL A 23 0.07 -2.46 27.86
C VAL A 23 -0.87 -2.41 26.64
N LEU A 24 -1.30 -1.22 26.21
CA LEU A 24 -2.15 -1.01 25.03
C LEU A 24 -1.68 -1.74 23.74
N PRO A 25 -0.38 -1.75 23.38
CA PRO A 25 0.11 -2.46 22.20
C PRO A 25 -0.05 -3.99 22.25
N LEU A 26 -0.17 -4.59 23.43
CA LEU A 26 -0.44 -6.03 23.59
C LEU A 26 -1.86 -6.41 23.16
N PHE A 27 -2.78 -5.44 23.17
CA PHE A 27 -4.17 -5.61 22.73
C PHE A 27 -4.43 -4.98 21.36
N GLY A 28 -3.37 -4.65 20.62
CA GLY A 28 -3.49 -4.19 19.25
C GLY A 28 -4.30 -5.21 18.43
N VAL A 29 -5.34 -4.71 17.75
CA VAL A 29 -6.09 -5.48 16.76
C VAL A 29 -5.08 -6.07 15.80
N GLN A 30 -5.03 -7.40 15.71
CA GLN A 30 -4.28 -8.10 14.67
C GLN A 30 -4.91 -7.72 13.33
N THR A 31 -4.47 -6.62 12.74
CA THR A 31 -4.69 -6.41 11.31
C THR A 31 -3.98 -7.55 10.62
N ALA A 32 -4.73 -8.34 9.87
CA ALA A 32 -4.19 -9.48 9.14
C ALA A 32 -2.88 -9.06 8.44
N PRO A 33 -1.82 -9.88 8.48
CA PRO A 33 -0.60 -9.55 7.79
C PRO A 33 -0.95 -9.28 6.32
N VAL A 34 -0.67 -8.06 5.86
CA VAL A 34 -0.71 -7.75 4.44
C VAL A 34 0.46 -8.52 3.85
N TYR A 35 0.17 -9.68 3.28
CA TYR A 35 1.15 -10.46 2.53
C TYR A 35 1.54 -9.65 1.29
N VAL A 36 2.59 -8.86 1.41
CA VAL A 36 3.29 -8.31 0.24
C VAL A 36 4.11 -9.47 -0.32
N SER A 37 3.68 -10.02 -1.46
CA SER A 37 4.50 -10.92 -2.24
C SER A 37 5.81 -10.22 -2.59
N ALA A 38 6.91 -10.96 -2.47
CA ALA A 38 8.28 -10.47 -2.62
C ALA A 38 8.44 -9.65 -3.91
N VAL A 39 8.55 -8.32 -3.76
CA VAL A 39 9.23 -7.50 -4.76
C VAL A 39 10.67 -7.97 -4.72
N SER A 40 11.22 -8.40 -5.87
CA SER A 40 12.63 -8.75 -5.98
C SER A 40 13.45 -7.60 -5.40
N THR A 41 14.16 -7.83 -4.30
CA THR A 41 15.07 -6.84 -3.70
C THR A 41 16.28 -6.57 -4.60
N ASP A 42 16.51 -7.44 -5.57
CA ASP A 42 17.73 -7.49 -6.36
C ASP A 42 17.62 -6.69 -7.68
N TYR A 43 16.39 -6.36 -8.10
CA TYR A 43 16.15 -5.59 -9.32
C TYR A 43 15.12 -4.48 -9.10
N PRO A 44 15.37 -3.25 -9.58
CA PRO A 44 14.38 -2.19 -9.51
C PRO A 44 13.13 -2.61 -10.28
N VAL A 45 11.97 -2.21 -9.74
CA VAL A 45 10.68 -2.34 -10.41
C VAL A 45 10.76 -1.78 -11.82
N GLN A 46 10.45 -2.60 -12.81
CA GLN A 46 10.38 -2.17 -14.21
C GLN A 46 8.98 -1.62 -14.51
N LEU A 47 8.95 -0.39 -15.03
CA LEU A 47 7.74 0.23 -15.57
C LEU A 47 7.66 -0.03 -17.08
N MET A 48 6.46 -0.36 -17.54
CA MET A 48 6.18 -0.75 -18.91
C MET A 48 4.97 0.00 -19.46
N ASN A 49 4.95 0.23 -20.77
CA ASN A 49 3.75 0.69 -21.47
C ASN A 49 3.06 -0.52 -22.13
N ILE A 50 1.74 -0.59 -22.03
CA ILE A 50 0.93 -1.62 -22.69
C ILE A 50 0.40 -0.99 -23.98
N VAL A 51 0.94 -1.41 -25.12
CA VAL A 51 0.64 -0.85 -26.44
C VAL A 51 -0.46 -1.68 -27.12
N SER A 52 -1.36 -1.03 -27.84
CA SER A 52 -2.31 -1.72 -28.72
C SER A 52 -1.59 -2.33 -29.92
N ALA A 53 -1.80 -3.62 -30.19
CA ALA A 53 -1.23 -4.29 -31.37
C ALA A 53 -1.73 -3.69 -32.70
N GLU A 54 -2.93 -3.12 -32.71
CA GLU A 54 -3.57 -2.57 -33.91
C GLU A 54 -3.17 -1.12 -34.19
N ASN A 55 -2.67 -0.39 -33.18
CA ASN A 55 -2.37 1.03 -33.27
C ASN A 55 -1.06 1.34 -32.54
N ASP A 56 0.04 1.33 -33.30
CA ASP A 56 1.34 1.77 -32.81
C ASP A 56 1.27 3.20 -32.25
N GLY A 57 1.85 3.39 -31.07
CA GLY A 57 1.87 4.68 -30.36
C GLY A 57 0.67 4.95 -29.45
N ILE A 58 -0.37 4.11 -29.49
CA ILE A 58 -1.51 4.19 -28.57
C ILE A 58 -1.32 3.17 -27.45
N VAL A 59 -1.32 3.69 -26.22
CA VAL A 59 -1.02 2.95 -24.99
C VAL A 59 -2.21 2.96 -24.05
N LEU A 60 -2.31 1.93 -23.21
CA LEU A 60 -3.26 1.89 -22.11
C LEU A 60 -2.87 2.94 -21.07
N SER A 61 -3.81 3.83 -20.74
CA SER A 61 -3.66 4.87 -19.73
C SER A 61 -4.78 4.79 -18.70
N GLU A 62 -4.43 5.04 -17.45
CA GLU A 62 -5.37 5.40 -16.41
C GLU A 62 -5.96 6.79 -16.72
N THR A 63 -7.27 7.00 -16.49
CA THR A 63 -7.91 8.32 -16.68
C THR A 63 -8.10 9.09 -15.37
N GLY A 64 -7.78 8.46 -14.23
CA GLY A 64 -7.90 9.04 -12.90
C GLY A 64 -7.52 8.04 -11.82
N THR A 65 -7.14 8.53 -10.63
CA THR A 65 -6.56 7.70 -9.56
C THR A 65 -7.57 7.19 -8.52
N ALA A 66 -8.86 7.45 -8.74
CA ALA A 66 -9.94 6.97 -7.90
C ALA A 66 -10.28 5.51 -8.22
N ASP A 67 -10.87 4.80 -7.25
CA ASP A 67 -11.34 3.44 -7.48
C ASP A 67 -12.36 3.36 -8.61
N SER A 68 -12.21 2.33 -9.45
CA SER A 68 -13.05 2.11 -10.63
C SER A 68 -12.99 3.26 -11.67
N SER A 69 -11.95 4.08 -11.65
CA SER A 69 -11.68 5.00 -12.76
C SER A 69 -11.51 4.21 -14.05
N PRO A 70 -12.07 4.69 -15.17
CA PRO A 70 -11.95 3.97 -16.43
C PRO A 70 -10.50 3.96 -16.92
N LEU A 71 -10.21 3.00 -17.78
CA LEU A 71 -8.99 2.97 -18.57
C LEU A 71 -9.31 3.47 -19.97
N ALA A 72 -8.35 4.17 -20.58
CA ALA A 72 -8.48 4.66 -21.94
C ALA A 72 -7.23 4.33 -22.75
N ALA A 73 -7.41 4.26 -24.07
CA ALA A 73 -6.31 4.35 -25.01
C ALA A 73 -5.91 5.81 -25.16
N ALA A 74 -4.64 6.12 -24.97
CA ALA A 74 -4.07 7.46 -25.10
C ALA A 74 -2.71 7.42 -25.78
N GLU A 75 -2.26 8.56 -26.30
CA GLU A 75 -0.86 8.71 -26.69
C GLU A 75 0.03 8.75 -25.44
N LEU A 76 1.30 8.39 -25.60
CA LEU A 76 2.27 8.43 -24.50
C LEU A 76 2.42 9.88 -23.99
N GLY A 77 1.95 10.14 -22.78
CA GLY A 77 2.04 11.43 -22.12
C GLY A 77 3.30 11.61 -21.28
N GLY A 78 3.43 12.78 -20.65
CA GLY A 78 4.51 13.09 -19.70
C GLY A 78 4.23 12.66 -18.25
N SER A 79 3.03 12.14 -17.96
CA SER A 79 2.64 11.61 -16.66
C SER A 79 2.92 10.11 -16.55
N LEU A 80 2.69 9.54 -15.35
CA LEU A 80 2.81 8.11 -15.11
C LEU A 80 1.53 7.33 -15.44
N SER A 81 0.47 7.99 -15.90
CA SER A 81 -0.83 7.36 -16.20
C SER A 81 -0.75 6.23 -17.22
N CYS A 82 0.25 6.25 -18.10
CA CYS A 82 0.52 5.21 -19.11
C CYS A 82 1.51 4.13 -18.64
N SER A 83 2.04 4.25 -17.42
CA SER A 83 3.11 3.40 -16.90
C SER A 83 2.56 2.34 -15.95
N TRP A 84 2.90 1.08 -16.23
CA TRP A 84 2.37 -0.08 -15.53
C TRP A 84 3.50 -0.94 -14.96
N ARG A 85 3.23 -1.57 -13.82
CA ARG A 85 4.10 -2.56 -13.20
C ARG A 85 3.42 -3.93 -13.23
N PHE A 86 4.17 -4.96 -13.57
CA PHE A 86 3.72 -6.35 -13.49
C PHE A 86 4.35 -7.01 -12.27
N ASP A 87 3.53 -7.30 -11.27
CA ASP A 87 4.00 -7.96 -10.05
C ASP A 87 3.61 -9.43 -10.08
N TYR A 88 4.60 -10.30 -9.88
CA TYR A 88 4.35 -11.73 -9.68
C TYR A 88 3.52 -11.96 -8.41
N VAL A 89 2.48 -12.78 -8.52
CA VAL A 89 1.61 -13.11 -7.39
C VAL A 89 1.78 -14.57 -6.98
N GLY A 90 1.81 -15.49 -7.95
CA GLY A 90 1.92 -16.91 -7.67
C GLY A 90 1.89 -17.75 -8.94
N THR A 91 1.78 -19.07 -8.75
CA THR A 91 1.64 -20.06 -9.82
C THR A 91 0.53 -21.02 -9.44
N ASP A 92 -0.34 -21.36 -10.39
CA ASP A 92 -1.35 -22.41 -10.26
C ASP A 92 -1.18 -23.48 -11.35
N GLN A 93 -2.17 -24.36 -11.50
CA GLN A 93 -2.16 -25.41 -12.54
C GLN A 93 -2.14 -24.88 -13.98
N ASN A 94 -2.46 -23.60 -14.20
CA ASN A 94 -2.47 -22.93 -15.49
C ASN A 94 -1.20 -22.10 -15.74
N GLY A 95 -0.37 -21.90 -14.71
CA GLY A 95 0.92 -21.20 -14.82
C GLY A 95 1.05 -20.03 -13.83
N ALA A 96 2.03 -19.18 -14.09
CA ALA A 96 2.29 -17.99 -13.28
C ALA A 96 1.22 -16.93 -13.54
N PHE A 97 0.74 -16.27 -12.48
CA PHE A 97 -0.19 -15.16 -12.55
C PHE A 97 0.39 -13.91 -11.89
N PHE A 98 0.04 -12.78 -12.49
CA PHE A 98 0.60 -11.47 -12.18
C PHE A 98 -0.54 -10.48 -11.94
N LYS A 99 -0.31 -9.50 -11.08
CA LYS A 99 -1.15 -8.31 -10.98
C LYS A 99 -0.52 -7.20 -11.79
N ILE A 100 -1.35 -6.44 -12.48
CA ILE A 100 -0.95 -5.22 -13.19
C ILE A 100 -1.29 -4.06 -12.27
N CYS A 101 -0.31 -3.19 -12.02
CA CYS A 101 -0.44 -2.06 -11.10
C CYS A 101 -0.08 -0.76 -11.81
N SER A 102 -0.92 0.27 -11.67
CA SER A 102 -0.63 1.62 -12.18
C SER A 102 0.54 2.22 -11.41
N ALA A 103 1.50 2.82 -12.13
CA ALA A 103 2.59 3.56 -11.51
C ALA A 103 2.14 4.92 -10.94
N GLU A 104 1.03 5.46 -11.44
CA GLU A 104 0.48 6.75 -11.01
C GLU A 104 -0.35 6.62 -9.73
N SER A 105 -1.30 5.67 -9.71
CA SER A 105 -2.19 5.48 -8.55
C SER A 105 -1.70 4.40 -7.57
N GLY A 106 -0.82 3.50 -8.00
CA GLY A 106 -0.38 2.36 -7.19
C GLY A 106 -1.43 1.26 -7.01
N ARG A 107 -2.51 1.32 -7.80
CA ARG A 107 -3.63 0.37 -7.77
C ARG A 107 -3.44 -0.76 -8.76
#